data_AF-A0A2G4GIJ3-F1
#
_entry.id   AF-A0A2G4GIJ3-F1
#
_cell.length_a   1.000
_cell.length_b   1.000
_cell.length_c   1.000
_cell.angle_alpha   90.00
_cell.angle_beta   90.00
_cell.angle_gamma   90.00
#
_symmetry.space_group_name_H-M   'P 1'
#
loop_
_entity.id
_entity.type
_entity.pdbx_description
1 polymer ?
#
loop_
_entity_poly.entity_id
_entity_poly.type
_entity_poly.pdbx_seq_one_letter_code
_entity_poly.pdbx_strand_id
1 'polypeptide(L)'
;MERLKDLAEKFRLQVHSGALKHEMLETVLDILRKLMTHVEKQETKLIVTSAVLQKPSAADDLNKEINLLLSLNEKLNVSTPDILEKQRVGPIESIKHNLGLNERFVFAHVFFNGKIGAFESFVEQLDVLGSYDEAINLLEFSVADTVRQYNPDTTDQFVELIRRRFSSK
;
A
#
# COMPACT_ATOMS: atom_id res chain seq x y z
N MET A 1 -18.65 22.40 0.75
CA MET A 1 -17.52 23.33 0.89
C MET A 1 -17.81 24.44 1.92
N GLU A 2 -18.99 25.05 1.90
CA GLU A 2 -19.33 26.21 2.77
C GLU A 2 -19.24 25.90 4.28
N ARG A 3 -19.75 24.75 4.73
CA ARG A 3 -19.72 24.35 6.15
C ARG A 3 -18.32 24.04 6.72
N LEU A 4 -17.32 23.73 5.88
CA LEU A 4 -15.96 23.45 6.35
C LEU A 4 -15.19 24.76 6.60
N LYS A 5 -15.43 25.77 5.74
CA LYS A 5 -14.87 27.11 5.92
C LYS A 5 -15.43 27.77 7.17
N ASP A 6 -16.73 27.63 7.41
CA ASP A 6 -17.41 28.12 8.61
C ASP A 6 -16.83 27.50 9.91
N LEU A 7 -16.58 26.18 9.89
CA LEU A 7 -16.00 25.47 11.04
C LEU A 7 -14.52 25.83 11.29
N ALA A 8 -13.74 26.04 10.23
CA ALA A 8 -12.35 26.50 10.32
C ALA A 8 -12.26 27.95 10.84
N GLU A 9 -13.20 28.81 10.43
CA GLU A 9 -13.30 30.17 10.93
C GLU A 9 -13.73 30.21 12.40
N LYS A 10 -14.69 29.35 12.79
CA LYS A 10 -15.09 29.17 14.19
C LYS A 10 -13.93 28.71 15.07
N PHE A 11 -13.12 27.76 14.60
CA PHE A 11 -11.89 27.35 15.30
C PHE A 11 -10.91 28.52 15.44
N ARG A 12 -10.70 29.32 14.37
CA ARG A 12 -9.82 30.49 14.39
C ARG A 12 -10.25 31.52 15.45
N LEU A 13 -11.56 31.76 15.58
CA LEU A 13 -12.12 32.65 16.60
C LEU A 13 -12.00 32.06 18.01
N GLN A 14 -12.18 30.75 18.15
CA GLN A 14 -12.14 30.04 19.43
C GLN A 14 -10.71 29.95 20.01
N VAL A 15 -9.69 29.88 19.15
CA VAL A 15 -8.26 29.99 19.52
C VAL A 15 -7.93 31.39 20.07
N HIS A 16 -8.51 32.45 19.51
CA HIS A 16 -8.27 33.83 19.96
C HIS A 16 -9.10 34.19 21.22
N SER A 17 -10.23 33.51 21.46
CA SER A 17 -11.12 33.75 22.60
C SER A 17 -10.77 32.96 23.87
N GLY A 18 -9.69 32.15 23.88
CA GLY A 18 -9.26 31.40 25.06
C GLY A 18 -10.24 30.33 25.54
N ALA A 19 -10.97 29.70 24.62
CA ALA A 19 -11.97 28.69 24.96
C ALA A 19 -11.36 27.41 25.58
N LEU A 20 -12.18 26.70 26.35
CA LEU A 20 -11.79 25.49 27.06
C LEU A 20 -11.21 24.43 26.11
N LYS A 21 -10.09 23.81 26.53
CA LYS A 21 -9.35 22.78 25.77
C LYS A 21 -10.26 21.68 25.21
N HIS A 22 -11.32 21.34 25.92
CA HIS A 22 -12.25 20.29 25.51
C HIS A 22 -13.06 20.66 24.26
N GLU A 23 -13.61 21.88 24.19
CA GLU A 23 -14.35 22.34 23.01
C GLU A 23 -13.44 22.53 21.79
N MET A 24 -12.18 22.92 22.03
CA MET A 24 -11.17 22.98 20.97
C MET A 24 -10.85 21.58 20.42
N LEU A 25 -10.72 20.58 21.29
CA LEU A 25 -10.46 19.20 20.89
C LEU A 25 -11.63 18.61 20.09
N GLU A 26 -12.88 18.87 20.51
CA GLU A 26 -14.06 18.41 19.77
C GLU A 26 -14.13 19.04 18.37
N THR A 27 -13.86 20.34 18.26
CA THR A 27 -13.85 21.04 16.97
C THR A 27 -12.74 20.52 16.04
N VAL A 28 -11.54 20.26 16.59
CA VAL A 28 -10.43 19.66 15.84
C VAL A 28 -10.76 18.24 15.38
N LEU A 29 -11.37 17.42 16.24
CA LEU A 29 -11.78 16.06 15.89
C LEU A 29 -12.84 16.04 14.79
N ASP A 30 -13.79 16.98 14.80
CA ASP A 30 -14.82 17.07 13.75
C ASP A 30 -14.22 17.53 12.41
N ILE A 31 -13.28 18.48 12.42
CA ILE A 31 -12.53 18.89 11.23
C ILE A 31 -11.74 17.70 10.66
N LEU A 32 -11.02 16.96 11.51
CA LEU A 32 -10.25 15.78 11.09
C LEU A 32 -11.14 14.67 10.52
N ARG A 33 -12.30 14.40 11.14
CA ARG A 33 -13.28 13.42 10.64
C ARG A 33 -13.85 13.84 9.28
N LYS A 34 -14.11 15.14 9.07
CA LYS A 34 -14.58 15.69 7.79
C LYS A 34 -13.53 15.61 6.69
N LEU A 35 -12.25 15.78 7.03
CA LEU A 35 -11.13 15.63 6.10
C LEU A 35 -10.93 14.16 5.71
N MET A 36 -11.04 13.22 6.66
CA MET A 36 -10.94 11.79 6.35
C MET A 36 -12.08 11.29 5.46
N THR A 37 -13.31 11.79 5.63
CA THR A 37 -14.44 11.47 4.72
C THR A 37 -14.36 12.16 3.36
N HIS A 38 -13.42 13.09 3.14
CA HIS A 38 -13.18 13.71 1.84
C HIS A 38 -12.11 13.00 0.99
N VAL A 39 -11.46 11.96 1.53
CA VAL A 39 -10.45 11.15 0.81
C VAL A 39 -11.11 10.06 -0.05
N GLU A 40 -12.39 9.74 0.13
CA GLU A 40 -13.08 8.69 -0.65
C GLU A 40 -13.66 9.14 -2.01
N LYS A 41 -13.58 10.42 -2.40
CA LYS A 41 -14.18 10.93 -3.66
C LYS A 41 -13.18 11.51 -4.67
N GLN A 42 -12.11 10.78 -4.95
CA GLN A 42 -11.46 10.85 -6.25
C GLN A 42 -11.55 9.49 -6.94
N GLU A 43 -12.77 9.17 -7.35
CA GLU A 43 -13.01 8.15 -8.36
C GLU A 43 -12.37 8.62 -9.67
N THR A 44 -11.34 7.88 -10.09
CA THR A 44 -10.77 7.93 -11.42
C THR A 44 -11.89 7.74 -12.44
N LYS A 45 -12.16 8.81 -13.20
CA LYS A 45 -13.12 8.83 -14.31
C LYS A 45 -12.65 7.86 -15.41
N LEU A 46 -13.07 6.60 -15.37
CA LEU A 46 -13.00 5.72 -16.53
C LEU A 46 -14.15 6.08 -17.48
N ILE A 47 -13.78 6.51 -18.68
CA ILE A 47 -14.70 6.74 -19.78
C ILE A 47 -15.03 5.37 -20.38
N VAL A 48 -16.24 4.84 -20.14
CA VAL A 48 -16.83 3.87 -21.05
C VAL A 48 -18.24 4.33 -21.37
N THR A 49 -18.34 4.84 -22.59
CA THR A 49 -19.56 5.22 -23.29
C THR A 49 -20.60 4.11 -23.19
N SER A 50 -21.72 4.41 -22.53
CA SER A 50 -22.94 3.64 -22.55
C SER A 50 -23.59 3.66 -23.93
N ALA A 51 -23.79 2.49 -24.53
CA ALA A 51 -24.78 2.29 -25.59
C ALA A 51 -25.47 0.92 -25.45
N VAL A 52 -26.73 1.00 -25.03
CA VAL A 52 -27.88 0.19 -25.49
C VAL A 52 -28.03 -1.26 -24.99
N LEU A 53 -29.14 -1.41 -24.24
CA LEU A 53 -29.88 -2.62 -23.92
C LEU A 53 -30.27 -3.46 -25.16
N GLN A 54 -30.12 -4.79 -25.06
CA GLN A 54 -31.13 -5.86 -25.25
C GLN A 54 -30.56 -7.15 -25.89
N LYS A 55 -30.74 -8.27 -25.17
CA LYS A 55 -30.67 -9.67 -25.63
C LYS A 55 -31.53 -9.88 -26.90
N PRO A 56 -31.24 -10.85 -27.80
CA PRO A 56 -31.13 -12.27 -27.43
C PRO A 56 -30.15 -13.15 -28.25
N SER A 57 -29.97 -14.39 -27.78
CA SER A 57 -29.59 -15.59 -28.57
C SER A 57 -28.11 -15.79 -28.97
N ALA A 58 -27.34 -16.44 -28.07
CA ALA A 58 -26.24 -17.38 -28.38
C ALA A 58 -25.55 -17.79 -27.05
N ALA A 59 -26.13 -18.72 -26.29
CA ALA A 59 -25.66 -19.07 -24.95
C ALA A 59 -24.56 -20.15 -24.92
N ASP A 60 -24.16 -20.72 -26.05
CA ASP A 60 -23.24 -21.87 -26.08
C ASP A 60 -21.80 -21.53 -26.52
N ASP A 61 -21.58 -20.40 -27.20
CA ASP A 61 -20.24 -20.00 -27.69
C ASP A 61 -19.48 -19.11 -26.71
N LEU A 62 -20.17 -18.29 -25.91
CA LEU A 62 -19.54 -17.42 -24.89
C LEU A 62 -18.93 -18.20 -23.72
N ASN A 63 -19.48 -19.36 -23.37
CA ASN A 63 -18.94 -20.19 -22.30
C ASN A 63 -17.59 -20.82 -22.69
N LYS A 64 -17.31 -21.04 -23.98
CA LYS A 64 -16.01 -21.56 -24.42
C LYS A 64 -14.92 -20.50 -24.31
N GLU A 65 -15.23 -19.24 -24.61
CA GLU A 65 -14.27 -18.14 -24.53
C GLU A 65 -13.98 -17.72 -23.08
N ILE A 66 -14.98 -17.77 -22.19
CA ILE A 66 -14.80 -17.54 -20.75
C ILE A 66 -13.98 -18.68 -20.11
N ASN A 67 -14.24 -19.94 -20.47
CA ASN A 67 -13.43 -21.06 -19.99
C ASN A 67 -12.01 -21.06 -20.56
N LEU A 68 -11.80 -20.55 -21.77
CA LEU A 68 -10.46 -20.35 -22.32
C LEU A 68 -9.69 -19.27 -21.53
N LEU A 69 -10.32 -18.15 -21.20
CA LEU A 69 -9.70 -17.10 -20.40
C LEU A 69 -9.40 -17.55 -18.96
N LEU A 70 -10.29 -18.34 -18.34
CA LEU A 70 -10.04 -18.96 -17.03
C LEU A 70 -8.89 -19.98 -17.10
N SER A 71 -8.85 -20.80 -18.15
CA SER A 71 -7.80 -21.80 -18.36
C SER A 71 -6.44 -21.14 -18.67
N LEU A 72 -6.42 -20.00 -19.37
CA LEU A 72 -5.19 -19.22 -19.57
C LEU A 72 -4.65 -18.65 -18.25
N ASN A 73 -5.53 -18.21 -17.34
CA ASN A 73 -5.14 -17.74 -16.01
C ASN A 73 -4.59 -18.89 -15.14
N GLU A 74 -5.18 -20.08 -15.21
CA GLU A 74 -4.61 -21.30 -14.60
C GLU A 74 -3.25 -21.67 -15.21
N LYS A 75 -3.10 -21.53 -16.53
CA LYS A 75 -1.89 -21.87 -17.29
C LYS A 75 -0.74 -20.86 -17.10
N LEU A 76 -1.04 -19.65 -16.66
CA LEU A 76 -0.05 -18.64 -16.24
C LEU A 76 0.33 -18.79 -14.76
N ASN A 77 -0.54 -19.39 -13.93
CA ASN A 77 -0.27 -19.64 -12.51
C ASN A 77 0.44 -20.98 -12.24
N VAL A 78 0.58 -21.87 -13.24
CA VAL A 78 1.54 -22.99 -13.22
C VAL A 78 2.96 -22.53 -13.56
N SER A 79 3.38 -21.39 -12.99
CA SER A 79 4.79 -21.16 -12.77
C SER A 79 5.21 -22.16 -11.70
N THR A 80 5.94 -23.18 -12.13
CA THR A 80 6.58 -24.20 -11.28
C THR A 80 6.96 -23.63 -9.91
N PRO A 81 6.29 -24.03 -8.81
CA PRO A 81 6.59 -23.48 -7.49
C PRO A 81 8.07 -23.65 -7.14
N ASP A 82 8.69 -24.72 -7.66
CA ASP A 82 10.10 -25.07 -7.48
C ASP A 82 11.11 -24.03 -8.02
N ILE A 83 10.82 -23.38 -9.15
CA ILE A 83 11.74 -22.38 -9.75
C ILE A 83 11.59 -21.02 -9.07
N LEU A 84 10.35 -20.64 -8.76
CA LEU A 84 10.08 -19.35 -8.09
C LEU A 84 10.54 -19.39 -6.62
N GLU A 85 10.38 -20.51 -5.92
CA GLU A 85 11.01 -20.73 -4.61
C GLU A 85 12.52 -20.66 -4.73
N LYS A 86 13.15 -21.38 -5.67
CA LYS A 86 14.61 -21.33 -5.85
C LYS A 86 15.13 -19.93 -6.14
N GLN A 87 14.38 -19.11 -6.88
CA GLN A 87 14.73 -17.71 -7.13
C GLN A 87 14.57 -16.83 -5.88
N ARG A 88 13.70 -17.21 -4.94
CA ARG A 88 13.58 -16.60 -3.60
C ARG A 88 14.63 -17.07 -2.59
N VAL A 89 15.48 -18.04 -2.89
CA VAL A 89 16.57 -18.46 -1.97
C VAL A 89 17.93 -17.84 -2.34
N GLY A 90 18.07 -17.32 -3.55
CA GLY A 90 19.33 -16.74 -4.03
C GLY A 90 19.69 -15.39 -3.37
N PRO A 91 20.99 -15.05 -3.33
CA PRO A 91 21.43 -13.69 -3.03
C PRO A 91 20.82 -12.66 -3.99
N ILE A 92 20.53 -11.47 -3.50
CA ILE A 92 19.92 -10.40 -4.30
C ILE A 92 20.84 -9.18 -4.38
N GLU A 93 20.96 -8.62 -5.59
CA GLU A 93 21.80 -7.44 -5.84
C GLU A 93 21.10 -6.15 -5.37
N SER A 94 19.79 -6.07 -5.59
CA SER A 94 18.97 -4.93 -5.22
C SER A 94 17.61 -5.35 -4.68
N ILE A 95 17.23 -4.80 -3.52
CA ILE A 95 15.94 -5.05 -2.86
C ILE A 95 14.80 -4.52 -3.71
N LYS A 96 14.99 -3.33 -4.31
CA LYS A 96 14.03 -2.69 -5.20
C LYS A 96 13.66 -3.61 -6.37
N HIS A 97 14.64 -4.22 -7.01
CA HIS A 97 14.43 -5.03 -8.21
C HIS A 97 13.90 -6.45 -7.91
N ASN A 98 14.17 -6.98 -6.72
CA ASN A 98 13.70 -8.32 -6.33
C ASN A 98 12.27 -8.34 -5.74
N LEU A 99 11.73 -7.18 -5.36
CA LEU A 99 10.37 -7.08 -4.84
C LEU A 99 9.33 -7.14 -5.96
N GLY A 100 8.46 -8.16 -5.92
CA GLY A 100 7.30 -8.24 -6.79
C GLY A 100 6.29 -7.13 -6.50
N LEU A 101 5.47 -6.77 -7.49
CA LEU A 101 4.51 -5.67 -7.38
C LEU A 101 3.61 -5.81 -6.13
N ASN A 102 3.08 -7.02 -5.89
CA ASN A 102 2.24 -7.31 -4.73
C ASN A 102 2.98 -7.08 -3.39
N GLU A 103 4.22 -7.56 -3.29
CA GLU A 103 5.02 -7.43 -2.07
C GLU A 103 5.29 -5.95 -1.76
N ARG A 104 5.56 -5.13 -2.78
CA ARG A 104 5.71 -3.67 -2.60
C ARG A 104 4.46 -3.03 -2.04
N PHE A 105 3.28 -3.39 -2.55
CA PHE A 105 2.02 -2.85 -2.03
C PHE A 105 1.77 -3.27 -0.59
N VAL A 106 2.02 -4.55 -0.26
CA VAL A 106 1.87 -5.06 1.10
C VAL A 106 2.81 -4.35 2.07
N PHE A 107 4.10 -4.26 1.75
CA PHE A 107 5.09 -3.59 2.61
C PHE A 107 4.84 -2.09 2.74
N ALA A 108 4.48 -1.40 1.65
CA ALA A 108 4.11 0.01 1.71
C ALA A 108 2.86 0.24 2.57
N HIS A 109 1.88 -0.65 2.51
CA HIS A 109 0.68 -0.57 3.35
C HIS A 109 1.02 -0.77 4.83
N VAL A 110 1.79 -1.80 5.15
CA VAL A 110 2.11 -2.17 6.53
C VAL A 110 3.07 -1.17 7.19
N PHE A 111 4.17 -0.81 6.53
CA PHE A 111 5.22 0.03 7.13
C PHE A 111 4.99 1.52 6.94
N PHE A 112 4.37 1.92 5.82
CA PHE A 112 4.24 3.32 5.43
C PHE A 112 2.78 3.79 5.29
N ASN A 113 1.82 3.02 5.82
CA ASN A 113 0.39 3.34 5.79
C ASN A 113 -0.13 3.66 4.38
N GLY A 114 0.33 2.89 3.39
CA GLY A 114 -0.07 2.98 1.98
C GLY A 114 0.73 4.00 1.16
N LYS A 115 1.70 4.70 1.76
CA LYS A 115 2.55 5.66 1.05
C LYS A 115 3.67 4.95 0.28
N ILE A 116 3.36 4.55 -0.96
CA ILE A 116 4.31 3.86 -1.86
C ILE A 116 5.58 4.68 -2.10
N GLY A 117 5.45 6.01 -2.28
CA GLY A 117 6.63 6.87 -2.48
C GLY A 117 7.60 6.85 -1.30
N ALA A 118 7.09 6.79 -0.06
CA ALA A 118 7.93 6.70 1.13
C ALA A 118 8.63 5.34 1.22
N PHE A 119 7.92 4.26 0.86
CA PHE A 119 8.51 2.92 0.77
C PHE A 119 9.60 2.83 -0.30
N GLU A 120 9.37 3.35 -1.50
CA GLU A 120 10.36 3.32 -2.58
C GLU A 120 11.62 4.09 -2.19
N SER A 121 11.49 5.29 -1.61
CA SER A 121 12.66 6.06 -1.12
C SER A 121 13.38 5.39 0.06
N PHE A 122 12.64 4.67 0.91
CA PHE A 122 13.23 3.89 1.99
C PHE A 122 14.03 2.70 1.45
N VAL A 123 13.47 1.97 0.49
CA VAL A 123 14.14 0.85 -0.18
C VAL A 123 15.39 1.33 -0.93
N GLU A 124 15.35 2.48 -1.59
CA GLU A 124 16.53 3.07 -2.26
C GLU A 124 17.65 3.40 -1.26
N GLN A 125 17.32 3.95 -0.10
CA GLN A 125 18.31 4.18 0.96
C GLN A 125 18.90 2.86 1.45
N LEU A 126 18.07 1.85 1.64
CA LEU A 126 18.47 0.53 2.12
C LEU A 126 19.41 -0.19 1.13
N ASP A 127 19.21 0.06 -0.18
CA ASP A 127 20.05 -0.48 -1.26
C ASP A 127 21.41 0.21 -1.37
N VAL A 128 21.60 1.40 -0.80
CA VAL A 128 22.90 2.10 -0.76
C VAL A 128 23.75 1.67 0.43
N LEU A 129 23.13 1.16 1.50
CA LEU A 129 23.82 0.78 2.73
C LEU A 129 24.87 -0.32 2.52
N GLY A 130 25.95 -0.25 3.29
CA GLY A 130 27.11 -1.12 3.18
C GLY A 130 26.98 -2.41 4.01
N SER A 131 26.33 -2.33 5.17
CA SER A 131 26.20 -3.44 6.13
C SER A 131 24.76 -3.80 6.50
N TYR A 132 24.54 -5.07 6.82
CA TYR A 132 23.26 -5.59 7.31
C TYR A 132 22.80 -4.88 8.59
N ASP A 133 23.76 -4.60 9.48
CA ASP A 133 23.49 -3.94 10.76
C ASP A 133 22.91 -2.53 10.57
N GLU A 134 23.48 -1.76 9.63
CA GLU A 134 22.98 -0.42 9.28
C GLU A 134 21.56 -0.49 8.70
N ALA A 135 21.27 -1.51 7.88
CA ALA A 135 19.95 -1.69 7.28
C ALA A 135 18.88 -2.08 8.31
N ILE A 136 19.22 -2.91 9.29
CA ILE A 136 18.31 -3.25 10.39
C ILE A 136 18.09 -2.04 11.29
N ASN A 137 19.13 -1.28 11.64
CA ASN A 137 18.97 -0.05 12.40
C ASN A 137 18.07 0.96 11.68
N LEU A 138 18.21 1.11 10.35
CA LEU A 138 17.33 1.98 9.56
C LEU A 138 15.87 1.47 9.57
N LEU A 139 15.67 0.16 9.49
CA LEU A 139 14.35 -0.46 9.59
C LEU A 139 13.71 -0.20 10.95
N GLU A 140 14.46 -0.37 12.04
CA GLU A 140 13.97 -0.15 13.41
C GLU A 140 13.68 1.33 13.70
N PHE A 141 14.42 2.24 13.08
CA PHE A 141 14.12 3.67 13.17
C PHE A 141 12.87 4.07 12.36
N SER A 142 12.67 3.44 11.20
CA SER A 142 11.61 3.82 10.25
C SER A 142 10.27 3.14 10.55
N VAL A 143 10.32 1.94 11.13
CA VAL A 143 9.14 1.13 11.46
C VAL A 143 8.86 1.25 12.95
N ALA A 144 7.65 1.71 13.29
CA ALA A 144 7.24 1.79 14.69
C ALA A 144 7.13 0.39 15.32
N ASP A 145 7.50 0.27 16.58
CA ASP A 145 7.44 -0.98 17.37
C ASP A 145 6.04 -1.63 17.31
N THR A 146 5.00 -0.80 17.35
CA THR A 146 3.60 -1.18 17.16
C THR A 146 3.34 -1.92 15.84
N VAL A 147 3.92 -1.46 14.73
CA VAL A 147 3.73 -2.09 13.41
C VAL A 147 4.35 -3.47 13.39
N ARG A 148 5.55 -3.63 13.97
CA ARG A 148 6.23 -4.92 14.14
C ARG A 148 5.40 -5.87 15.00
N GLN A 149 4.80 -5.39 16.09
CA GLN A 149 3.97 -6.20 16.97
C GLN A 149 2.69 -6.72 16.30
N TYR A 150 2.01 -5.90 15.49
CA TYR A 150 0.77 -6.31 14.80
C TYR A 150 1.02 -7.04 13.48
N ASN A 151 2.21 -6.92 12.88
CA ASN A 151 2.55 -7.54 11.60
C ASN A 151 3.92 -8.25 11.67
N PRO A 152 4.08 -9.26 12.55
CA PRO A 152 5.35 -9.96 12.70
C PRO A 152 5.73 -10.68 11.40
N ASP A 153 4.81 -11.45 10.79
CA ASP A 153 5.09 -12.20 9.56
C ASP A 153 5.57 -11.33 8.39
N THR A 154 4.97 -10.15 8.22
CA THR A 154 5.37 -9.19 7.18
C THR A 154 6.72 -8.57 7.50
N THR A 155 7.00 -8.32 8.78
CA THR A 155 8.28 -7.79 9.25
C THR A 155 9.40 -8.81 9.07
N ASP A 156 9.18 -10.05 9.47
CA ASP A 156 10.12 -11.17 9.29
C ASP A 156 10.42 -11.41 7.80
N GLN A 157 9.41 -11.42 6.94
CA GLN A 157 9.60 -11.52 5.49
C GLN A 157 10.47 -10.38 4.94
N PHE A 158 10.28 -9.16 5.44
CA PHE A 158 11.09 -8.03 5.00
C PHE A 158 12.53 -8.14 5.52
N VAL A 159 12.73 -8.57 6.77
CA VAL A 159 14.06 -8.81 7.37
C VAL A 159 14.81 -9.92 6.65
N GLU A 160 14.15 -11.01 6.27
CA GLU A 160 14.72 -12.09 5.44
C GLU A 160 15.20 -11.54 4.09
N LEU A 161 14.42 -10.66 3.48
CA LEU A 161 14.78 -10.03 2.21
C LEU A 161 16.01 -9.13 2.35
N ILE A 162 16.10 -8.35 3.44
CA ILE A 162 17.31 -7.58 3.78
C ILE A 162 18.49 -8.53 3.96
N ARG A 163 18.34 -9.59 4.78
CA ARG A 163 19.40 -10.56 5.04
C ARG A 163 19.96 -11.13 3.74
N ARG A 164 19.11 -11.55 2.82
CA ARG A 164 19.51 -12.10 1.50
C ARG A 164 20.33 -11.14 0.65
N ARG A 165 20.06 -9.83 0.74
CA ARG A 165 20.85 -8.81 0.02
C ARG A 165 22.28 -8.73 0.56
N PHE A 166 22.43 -8.73 1.88
CA PHE A 166 23.74 -8.63 2.52
C PHE A 166 24.49 -9.96 2.62
N SER A 167 23.81 -11.10 2.57
CA SER A 167 24.43 -12.43 2.51
C SER A 167 25.10 -12.73 1.17
N SER A 168 24.85 -11.93 0.13
CA SER A 168 25.53 -12.04 -1.17
C SER A 168 26.96 -11.50 -1.19
N LYS A 169 27.35 -10.72 -0.18
CA LYS A 169 28.49 -9.82 -0.22
C LYS A 169 29.67 -10.30 0.61
#